data_AF-T1A3I8-F1
#
_entry.id   AF-T1A3I8-F1
#
_cell.length_a   1.000
_cell.length_b   1.000
_cell.length_c   1.000
_cell.angle_alpha   90.00
_cell.angle_beta   90.00
_cell.angle_gamma   90.00
#
_symmetry.space_group_name_H-M   'P 1'
#
loop_
_entity.id
_entity.type
_entity.pdbx_description
1 polymer ?
#
loop_
_entity_poly.entity_id
_entity_poly.type
_entity_poly.pdbx_seq_one_letter_code
_entity_poly.pdbx_strand_id
1 'polypeptide(L)' 'MDRNFPYVQVFTGDTLERGRRRTAVAVEPMTCPPDALRSGKDIVVLEPGQHWAGSWRVRRRE' A
#
# COMPACT_ATOMS: atom_id res chain seq x y z
N MET A 1 1.62 -5.98 -10.99
CA MET A 1 1.34 -5.95 -9.55
C MET A 1 1.24 -7.39 -9.12
N ASP A 2 2.01 -7.79 -8.12
CA ASP A 2 1.80 -9.07 -7.47
C ASP A 2 0.38 -9.08 -6.86
N ARG A 3 -0.34 -10.19 -6.99
CA ARG A 3 -1.70 -10.35 -6.46
C ARG A 3 -1.73 -10.34 -4.93
N ASN A 4 -0.56 -10.47 -4.30
CA ASN A 4 -0.35 -10.38 -2.85
C ASN A 4 -0.62 -8.98 -2.25
N PHE A 5 -0.82 -7.95 -3.08
CA PHE A 5 -1.19 -6.60 -2.63
C PHE A 5 -2.57 -6.21 -3.20
N PRO A 6 -3.68 -6.74 -2.67
CA PRO A 6 -5.03 -6.46 -3.19
C PRO A 6 -5.52 -5.04 -2.88
N TYR A 7 -4.84 -4.32 -1.99
CA TYR A 7 -5.17 -2.96 -1.58
C TYR A 7 -4.11 -1.97 -2.08
N VAL A 8 -4.54 -0.75 -2.39
CA VAL A 8 -3.64 0.38 -2.69
C VAL A 8 -4.13 1.60 -1.94
N GLN A 9 -3.25 2.19 -1.14
CA GLN A 9 -3.46 3.51 -0.57
C GLN A 9 -2.86 4.56 -1.50
N VAL A 10 -3.64 5.59 -1.80
CA VAL A 10 -3.23 6.71 -2.67
C VAL A 10 -3.38 8.00 -1.90
N PHE A 11 -2.33 8.81 -1.89
CA PHE A 11 -2.35 10.14 -1.27
C PHE A 11 -1.87 11.20 -2.24
N THR A 12 -2.70 12.23 -2.44
CA THR A 12 -2.53 13.32 -3.41
C THR A 12 -1.94 14.59 -2.82
N GLY A 13 -1.57 14.60 -1.53
CA GLY A 13 -0.91 15.77 -0.93
C GLY A 13 -1.83 16.96 -0.64
N ASP A 14 -3.15 16.78 -0.55
CA ASP A 14 -4.11 17.88 -0.39
C ASP A 14 -3.96 18.65 0.94
N THR A 15 -3.47 17.98 1.98
CA THR A 15 -3.25 18.56 3.31
C THR A 15 -1.91 19.29 3.45
N LEU A 16 -1.05 19.24 2.44
CA LEU A 16 0.25 19.90 2.48
C LEU A 16 0.13 21.43 2.28
N GLU A 17 1.18 22.14 2.69
CA GLU A 17 1.31 23.59 2.52
C GLU A 17 1.26 24.00 1.04
N ARG A 18 0.85 25.26 0.82
CA ARG A 18 0.82 25.87 -0.51
C ARG A 18 2.22 25.82 -1.14
N GLY A 19 2.31 25.36 -2.38
CA GLY A 19 3.57 25.11 -3.09
C GLY A 19 4.02 23.65 -3.07
N ARG A 20 3.57 22.85 -2.10
CA ARG A 20 3.78 21.39 -2.04
C ARG A 20 2.51 20.58 -2.24
N ARG A 21 1.35 21.21 -2.07
CA ARG A 21 0.04 20.62 -2.31
C ARG A 21 -0.10 20.11 -3.76
N ARG A 22 -0.49 18.84 -3.91
CA ARG A 22 -0.76 18.17 -5.21
C ARG A 22 0.37 18.22 -6.23
N THR A 23 1.64 18.31 -5.80
CA THR A 23 2.80 18.27 -6.69
C THR A 23 3.36 16.85 -6.90
N ALA A 24 2.94 15.90 -6.08
CA ALA A 24 3.33 14.50 -6.13
C ALA A 24 2.16 13.60 -5.70
N VAL A 25 2.30 12.30 -5.96
CA VAL A 25 1.37 11.25 -5.51
C VAL A 25 2.15 10.13 -4.83
N ALA A 26 1.68 9.71 -3.65
CA ALA A 26 2.13 8.48 -3.03
C ALA A 26 1.20 7.33 -3.46
N VAL A 27 1.79 6.19 -3.81
CA VAL A 27 1.08 4.96 -4.17
C VAL A 27 1.68 3.83 -3.35
N GLU A 28 0.90 3.28 -2.44
CA GLU A 28 1.33 2.32 -1.43
C GLU A 28 0.56 1.01 -1.60
N PRO A 29 1.15 -0.03 -2.21
CA PRO A 29 0.56 -1.37 -2.25
C PRO A 29 0.53 -2.00 -0.85
N MET A 30 -0.64 -2.50 -0.44
CA MET A 30 -0.87 -3.04 0.89
C MET A 30 -1.44 -4.45 0.81
N THR A 31 -1.04 -5.31 1.75
CA THR A 31 -1.54 -6.69 1.87
C THR A 31 -2.95 -6.77 2.48
N CYS A 32 -3.34 -5.74 3.23
CA CYS A 32 -4.60 -5.65 3.96
C CYS A 32 -5.17 -4.21 3.87
N PRO A 33 -6.45 -3.98 4.19
CA PRO A 33 -7.03 -2.64 4.21
C PRO A 33 -6.56 -1.82 5.43
N PRO A 34 -6.81 -0.50 5.45
CA PRO A 34 -6.71 0.29 6.67
C PRO A 34 -7.51 -0.37 7.81
N ASP A 35 -7.02 -0.23 9.05
CA ASP A 35 -7.70 -0.73 10.25
C ASP A 35 -7.86 -2.28 10.30
N ALA A 36 -7.02 -3.01 9.57
CA ALA A 36 -7.03 -4.47 9.51
C ALA A 36 -6.76 -5.15 10.87
N LEU A 37 -5.92 -4.58 11.74
CA LEU A 37 -5.65 -5.16 13.07
C LEU A 37 -6.88 -5.14 13.97
N ARG A 38 -7.75 -4.12 13.85
CA ARG A 38 -9.01 -4.04 14.60
C ARG A 38 -10.10 -4.91 13.98
N SER A 39 -10.21 -4.89 12.66
CA SER A 39 -11.28 -5.58 11.93
C SER A 39 -10.99 -7.06 11.63
N GLY A 40 -9.74 -7.49 11.76
CA GLY A 40 -9.26 -8.82 11.36
C GLY A 40 -9.22 -9.05 9.85
N LYS A 41 -9.57 -8.04 9.04
CA LYS A 41 -9.76 -8.21 7.60
C LYS A 41 -8.42 -8.38 6.87
N ASP A 42 -8.30 -9.47 6.13
CA ASP A 42 -7.16 -9.82 5.26
C ASP A 42 -5.78 -9.72 5.94
N ILE A 43 -5.75 -9.90 7.27
CA ILE A 43 -4.49 -9.98 8.01
C ILE A 43 -3.77 -11.28 7.63
N VAL A 44 -2.52 -11.13 7.18
CA VAL A 44 -1.61 -12.25 7.00
C VAL A 44 -0.95 -12.54 8.35
N VAL A 45 -1.25 -13.70 8.93
CA VAL A 45 -0.58 -14.21 10.13
C VAL A 45 0.53 -15.17 9.70
N LEU A 46 1.72 -15.02 10.28
CA LEU A 46 2.84 -15.93 10.06
C LEU A 46 3.11 -16.72 11.33
N GLU A 47 3.08 -18.04 11.21
CA GLU A 47 3.52 -18.94 12.28
C GLU A 47 5.05 -18.89 12.44
N PRO A 48 5.61 -19.32 13.59
CA PRO A 48 7.04 -19.39 13.78
C PRO A 48 7.75 -20.15 12.65
N GLY A 49 8.73 -19.50 12.02
CA GLY A 49 9.49 -20.05 10.89
C GLY A 49 8.82 -19.87 9.52
N GLN A 50 7.64 -19.27 9.43
CA GLN A 50 7.05 -18.88 8.14
C GLN A 50 7.63 -17.57 7.63
N HIS A 51 7.71 -17.46 6.30
CA HIS A 51 8.20 -16.29 5.59
C HIS A 51 7.15 -15.82 4.60
N TRP A 52 7.02 -14.50 4.47
CA TRP A 52 6.23 -13.87 3.42
C TRP A 52 7.10 -12.91 2.62
N ALA A 53 6.89 -12.91 1.31
CA ALA A 53 7.54 -11.99 0.40
C ALA A 53 6.55 -11.60 -0.71
N GLY A 54 6.63 -10.34 -1.13
CA GLY A 54 5.88 -9.81 -2.26
C GLY A 54 6.72 -8.80 -3.00
N SER A 55 6.48 -8.66 -4.30
CA SER A 55 7.17 -7.66 -5.12
C SER A 55 6.20 -6.78 -5.88
N TRP A 56 6.54 -5.51 -6.04
CA TRP A 56 5.77 -4.59 -6.85
C TRP A 56 6.72 -3.66 -7.60
N ARG A 57 6.19 -3.05 -8.67
CA ARG A 57 6.95 -2.17 -9.53
C ARG A 57 6.03 -1.13 -10.15
N VAL A 58 6.51 0.11 -10.19
CA VAL A 58 5.97 1.15 -11.07
C VAL A 58 6.81 1.15 -12.35
N ARG A 59 6.13 1.11 -13.50
CA ARG A 59 6.78 1.31 -14.79
C ARG A 59 5.99 2.34 -15.58
N ARG A 60 6.69 3.18 -16.31
CA ARG A 60 6.09 3.96 -17.39
C ARG A 60 5.78 2.99 -18.54
N ARG A 61 4.61 3.16 -19.15
CA ARG A 61 4.30 2.57 -20.46
C ARG A 61 4.67 3.64 -21.49
N GLU A 62 5.44 3.24 -22.49
CA GLU A 62 5.64 4.02 -23.72
C GLU A 62 4.39 3.93 -24.58
#